data_AF-A0A6G6YVI7-F1
#
_entry.id   AF-A0A6G6YVI7-F1
#
_cell.length_a   1.000
_cell.length_b   1.000
_cell.length_c   1.000
_cell.angle_alpha   90.00
_cell.angle_beta   90.00
_cell.angle_gamma   90.00
#
_symmetry.space_group_name_H-M   'P 1'
#
loop_
_entity.id
_entity.type
_entity.pdbx_description
1 polymer ?
#
loop_
_entity_poly.entity_id
_entity_poly.type
_entity_poly.pdbx_seq_one_letter_code
_entity_poly.pdbx_strand_id
1 'polypeptide(L)'
;MNKWILSACLLVLTAAPAAAADVRLESYRNPANENFRIFNHMYLDGARGGMMASNAWLKRHGGQMLFCMPDHLALSTEQTEEIMLKSADKRAAKGDMAVASLLLWGLQDTFPCEKPASQ
;
A
#
# COMPACT_ATOMS: atom_id res chain seq x y z
N MET A 1 -43.04 -7.97 -10.54
CA MET A 1 -41.81 -8.32 -11.29
C MET A 1 -40.56 -7.52 -10.88
N ASN A 2 -40.63 -6.24 -10.51
CA ASN A 2 -39.43 -5.44 -10.15
C ASN A 2 -38.57 -5.94 -8.98
N LYS A 3 -39.17 -6.57 -7.96
CA LYS A 3 -38.42 -6.96 -6.75
C LYS A 3 -37.37 -8.06 -7.01
N TRP A 4 -37.68 -9.00 -7.89
CA TRP A 4 -36.78 -10.11 -8.24
C TRP A 4 -35.60 -9.65 -9.11
N ILE A 5 -35.82 -8.65 -9.97
CA ILE A 5 -34.79 -8.06 -10.81
C ILE A 5 -33.77 -7.30 -9.94
N LEU A 6 -34.25 -6.52 -8.97
CA LEU A 6 -33.39 -5.81 -8.01
C LEU A 6 -32.53 -6.76 -7.17
N SER A 7 -33.12 -7.84 -6.64
CA SER A 7 -32.36 -8.86 -5.90
C SER A 7 -31.32 -9.58 -6.76
N ALA A 8 -31.65 -9.89 -8.02
CA ALA A 8 -30.71 -10.52 -8.95
C ALA A 8 -29.54 -9.59 -9.29
N CYS A 9 -29.80 -8.30 -9.52
CA CYS A 9 -28.74 -7.31 -9.77
C CYS A 9 -27.79 -7.15 -8.57
N LEU A 10 -28.32 -7.09 -7.35
CA LEU A 10 -27.51 -7.01 -6.12
C LEU A 10 -26.58 -8.21 -5.96
N LEU A 11 -27.07 -9.43 -6.25
CA LEU A 11 -26.27 -10.66 -6.20
C LEU A 11 -25.13 -10.66 -7.25
N VAL A 12 -25.40 -10.17 -8.46
CA VAL A 12 -24.38 -10.07 -9.53
C VAL A 12 -23.31 -9.04 -9.18
N LEU A 13 -23.67 -7.90 -8.58
CA LEU A 13 -22.70 -6.90 -8.13
C LEU A 13 -21.80 -7.40 -6.99
N THR A 14 -22.30 -8.27 -6.10
CA THR A 14 -21.47 -8.87 -5.03
C THR A 14 -20.60 -10.04 -5.51
N ALA A 15 -20.97 -10.67 -6.63
CA ALA A 15 -20.25 -11.82 -7.19
C ALA A 15 -19.10 -11.42 -8.12
N ALA A 16 -19.10 -10.17 -8.62
CA ALA A 16 -17.94 -9.64 -9.31
C ALA A 16 -16.78 -9.61 -8.31
N PRO A 17 -15.65 -10.32 -8.58
CA PRO A 17 -14.46 -10.12 -7.76
C PRO A 17 -14.18 -8.62 -7.81
N ALA A 18 -14.09 -8.00 -6.64
CA ALA A 18 -13.59 -6.64 -6.56
C ALA A 18 -12.19 -6.66 -7.16
N ALA A 19 -12.08 -6.31 -8.43
CA ALA A 19 -10.83 -6.00 -9.07
C ALA A 19 -10.39 -4.63 -8.52
N ALA A 20 -10.15 -4.58 -7.21
CA ALA A 20 -9.24 -3.62 -6.64
C ALA A 20 -7.87 -3.99 -7.19
N ALA A 21 -7.60 -3.52 -8.41
CA ALA A 21 -6.35 -3.72 -9.11
C ALA A 21 -5.28 -2.87 -8.43
N ASP A 22 -4.81 -3.36 -7.28
CA ASP A 22 -3.59 -2.87 -6.66
C ASP A 22 -2.41 -3.18 -7.60
N VAL A 23 -1.45 -2.25 -7.69
CA VAL A 23 -0.26 -2.45 -8.53
C VAL A 23 0.55 -3.60 -7.93
N ARG A 24 0.78 -4.63 -8.75
CA ARG A 24 1.50 -5.82 -8.34
C ARG A 24 2.99 -5.66 -8.60
N LEU A 25 3.82 -6.32 -7.78
CA LEU A 25 5.28 -6.25 -7.86
C LEU A 25 5.80 -6.61 -9.27
N GLU A 26 5.18 -7.58 -9.93
CA GLU A 26 5.55 -7.97 -11.30
C GLU A 26 5.35 -6.82 -12.27
N SER A 27 4.18 -6.18 -12.26
CA SER A 27 3.90 -5.04 -13.13
C SER A 27 4.78 -3.84 -12.80
N TYR A 28 5.22 -3.71 -11.54
CA TYR A 28 6.12 -2.65 -11.11
C TYR A 28 7.55 -2.86 -11.63
N ARG A 29 8.10 -4.07 -11.48
CA ARG A 29 9.45 -4.43 -11.95
C ARG A 29 9.54 -4.55 -13.47
N ASN A 30 8.50 -5.07 -14.08
CA ASN A 30 8.42 -5.35 -15.52
C ASN A 30 7.21 -4.63 -16.12
N PRO A 31 7.22 -3.28 -16.18
CA PRO A 31 6.10 -2.52 -16.73
C PRO A 31 5.93 -2.81 -18.22
N ALA A 32 4.68 -2.98 -18.67
CA ALA A 32 4.39 -3.33 -20.06
C ALA A 32 4.81 -2.25 -21.08
N ASN A 33 4.89 -0.99 -20.64
CA ASN A 33 5.41 0.13 -21.42
C ASN A 33 5.75 1.32 -20.51
N GLU A 34 6.28 2.39 -21.09
CA GLU A 34 6.67 3.62 -20.40
C GLU A 34 5.54 4.24 -19.58
N ASN A 35 4.32 4.28 -20.13
CA ASN A 35 3.18 4.88 -19.45
C ASN A 35 2.82 4.10 -18.18
N PHE A 36 2.93 2.77 -18.22
CA PHE A 36 2.76 1.95 -17.01
C PHE A 36 3.89 2.16 -16.00
N ARG A 37 5.13 2.39 -16.45
CA ARG A 37 6.21 2.75 -15.53
C ARG A 37 5.91 4.07 -14.80
N ILE A 38 5.52 5.10 -15.54
CA ILE A 38 5.14 6.41 -14.97
C ILE A 38 3.96 6.25 -14.01
N PHE A 39 2.92 5.50 -14.42
CA PHE A 39 1.76 5.23 -13.58
C PHE A 39 2.14 4.51 -12.30
N ASN A 40 3.04 3.51 -12.35
CA ASN A 40 3.49 2.77 -11.18
C ASN A 40 4.24 3.66 -10.18
N HIS A 41 5.08 4.59 -10.66
CA HIS A 41 5.72 5.57 -9.78
C HIS A 41 4.71 6.53 -9.14
N MET A 42 3.74 7.03 -9.92
CA MET A 42 2.65 7.86 -9.37
C MET A 42 1.81 7.10 -8.34
N TYR A 43 1.52 5.82 -8.61
CA TYR A 43 0.82 4.94 -7.69
C TYR A 43 1.61 4.77 -6.38
N LEU A 44 2.92 4.52 -6.47
CA LEU A 44 3.79 4.38 -5.29
C LEU A 44 3.81 5.66 -4.44
N ASP A 45 3.92 6.83 -5.08
CA ASP A 45 3.87 8.12 -4.40
C ASP A 45 2.52 8.35 -3.70
N GLY A 46 1.42 8.03 -4.37
CA GLY A 46 0.07 8.06 -3.79
C GLY A 46 -0.09 7.12 -2.60
N ALA A 47 0.40 5.88 -2.71
CA ALA A 47 0.38 4.90 -1.64
C ALA A 47 1.17 5.39 -0.41
N ARG A 48 2.36 5.95 -0.63
CA ARG A 48 3.15 6.60 0.42
C ARG A 48 2.38 7.73 1.07
N GLY A 49 1.84 8.66 0.30
CA GLY A 49 1.07 9.79 0.82
C GLY A 49 -0.12 9.35 1.68
N GLY A 50 -0.85 8.33 1.22
CA GLY A 50 -1.95 7.72 1.98
C GLY A 50 -1.51 7.09 3.30
N MET A 51 -0.37 6.39 3.32
CA MET A 51 0.22 5.84 4.54
C MET A 51 0.67 6.93 5.51
N MET A 52 1.31 8.00 5.01
CA MET A 52 1.71 9.16 5.82
C MET A 52 0.48 9.82 6.46
N ALA A 53 -0.58 10.07 5.68
CA ALA A 53 -1.81 10.66 6.18
C ALA A 53 -2.51 9.76 7.21
N SER A 54 -2.55 8.45 6.96
CA SER A 54 -3.11 7.47 7.90
C SER A 54 -2.33 7.46 9.22
N ASN A 55 -1.01 7.50 9.14
CA ASN A 55 -0.14 7.52 10.31
C ASN A 55 -0.28 8.81 11.14
N ALA A 56 -0.39 9.96 10.46
CA ALA A 56 -0.66 11.24 11.11
C ALA A 56 -2.05 11.27 11.79
N TRP A 57 -3.05 10.67 11.15
CA TRP A 57 -4.38 10.53 11.75
C TRP A 57 -4.33 9.67 13.02
N LEU A 58 -3.65 8.53 13.00
CA LEU A 58 -3.46 7.66 14.16
C LEU A 58 -2.74 8.41 15.30
N LYS A 59 -1.62 9.09 15.01
CA LYS A 59 -0.88 9.91 15.98
C LYS A 59 -1.79 10.95 16.66
N ARG A 60 -2.64 11.63 15.88
CA ARG A 60 -3.56 12.66 16.40
C ARG A 60 -4.69 12.11 17.28
N HIS A 61 -5.14 10.88 17.03
CA HIS A 61 -6.30 10.28 17.72
C HIS A 61 -5.89 9.27 18.80
N GLY A 62 -4.63 9.27 19.22
CA GLY A 62 -4.12 8.35 20.25
C GLY A 62 -4.07 6.89 19.81
N GLY A 63 -4.16 6.63 18.51
CA GLY A 63 -4.00 5.29 17.94
C GLY A 63 -2.53 4.90 17.84
N GLN A 64 -2.27 3.59 17.76
CA GLN A 64 -0.93 3.09 17.48
C GLN A 64 -0.54 3.45 16.04
N MET A 65 0.58 4.13 15.86
CA MET A 65 1.13 4.42 14.54
C MET A 65 1.52 3.13 13.81
N LEU A 66 1.33 3.12 12.49
CA LEU A 66 1.71 2.01 11.61
C LEU A 66 3.23 1.83 11.52
N PHE A 67 3.98 2.95 11.60
CA PHE A 67 5.44 3.04 11.61
C PHE A 67 5.84 4.38 12.25
N CYS A 68 7.08 4.54 12.70
CA CYS A 68 7.53 5.69 13.49
C CYS A 68 8.66 6.47 12.78
N MET A 69 8.31 7.10 11.67
CA MET A 69 9.26 7.92 10.90
C MET A 69 9.59 9.23 11.66
N PRO A 70 10.85 9.69 11.68
CA PRO A 70 11.21 10.96 12.29
C PRO A 70 10.44 12.14 11.69
N ASP A 71 9.97 13.08 12.52
CA ASP A 71 9.07 14.17 12.10
C ASP A 71 9.69 15.14 11.05
N HIS A 72 11.01 15.19 10.94
CA HIS A 72 11.74 16.05 10.00
C HIS A 72 12.22 15.31 8.74
N LEU A 73 11.92 14.01 8.62
CA LEU A 73 12.29 13.22 7.46
C LEU A 73 11.18 13.27 6.41
N ALA A 74 11.50 13.74 5.21
CA ALA A 74 10.65 13.60 4.04
C ALA A 74 11.30 12.60 3.08
N LEU A 75 10.60 11.54 2.73
CA LEU A 75 11.09 10.58 1.73
C LEU A 75 10.93 11.18 0.33
N SER A 76 11.91 10.96 -0.54
CA SER A 76 11.73 11.13 -1.99
C SER A 76 11.00 9.92 -2.58
N THR A 77 10.57 10.00 -3.84
CA THR A 77 9.98 8.85 -4.55
C THR A 77 10.98 7.71 -4.68
N GLU A 78 12.24 8.02 -4.96
CA GLU A 78 13.33 7.05 -5.08
C GLU A 78 13.61 6.34 -3.75
N GLN A 79 13.66 7.09 -2.64
CA GLN A 79 13.82 6.48 -1.31
C GLN A 79 12.64 5.59 -0.94
N THR A 80 11.43 5.98 -1.36
CA THR A 80 10.21 5.20 -1.15
C THR A 80 10.27 3.90 -1.95
N GLU A 81 10.74 3.95 -3.19
CA GLU A 81 10.95 2.79 -4.05
C GLU A 81 12.02 1.85 -3.47
N GLU A 82 13.15 2.39 -3.01
CA GLU A 82 14.21 1.61 -2.39
C GLU A 82 13.69 0.85 -1.16
N ILE A 83 12.93 1.51 -0.27
CA ILE A 83 12.31 0.89 0.89
C ILE A 83 11.37 -0.26 0.47
N MET A 84 10.53 -0.03 -0.55
CA MET A 84 9.59 -1.02 -1.05
C MET A 84 10.31 -2.23 -1.68
N LEU A 85 11.31 -2.01 -2.53
CA LEU A 85 12.06 -3.08 -3.19
C LEU A 85 12.90 -3.88 -2.19
N LYS A 86 13.55 -3.21 -1.23
CA LYS A 86 14.29 -3.89 -0.15
C LYS A 86 13.37 -4.78 0.70
N SER A 87 12.15 -4.30 0.97
CA SER A 87 11.12 -5.10 1.65
C SER A 87 10.70 -6.31 0.83
N ALA A 88 10.54 -6.15 -0.49
CA ALA A 88 10.23 -7.23 -1.42
C ALA A 88 11.32 -8.30 -1.43
N ASP A 89 12.58 -7.89 -1.53
CA ASP A 89 13.73 -8.80 -1.56
C ASP A 89 13.90 -9.54 -0.24
N LYS A 90 13.80 -8.83 0.90
CA LYS A 90 13.83 -9.42 2.25
C LYS A 90 12.79 -10.52 2.44
N ARG A 91 11.63 -10.40 1.77
CA ARG A 91 10.50 -11.33 1.88
C ARG A 91 10.46 -12.39 0.77
N ALA A 92 11.43 -12.38 -0.14
CA ALA A 92 11.38 -13.16 -1.39
C ALA A 92 10.00 -13.02 -2.07
N ALA A 93 9.51 -11.78 -2.16
CA ALA A 93 8.16 -11.47 -2.59
C ALA A 93 7.90 -11.96 -4.01
N LYS A 94 6.74 -12.58 -4.21
CA LYS A 94 6.26 -13.02 -5.52
C LYS A 94 5.64 -11.86 -6.28
N GLY A 95 5.59 -12.00 -7.60
CA GLY A 95 5.11 -10.97 -8.52
C GLY A 95 3.65 -10.52 -8.30
N ASP A 96 2.81 -11.38 -7.69
CA ASP A 96 1.41 -11.11 -7.36
C ASP A 96 1.22 -10.29 -6.08
N MET A 97 2.28 -9.99 -5.34
CA MET A 97 2.22 -9.20 -4.13
C MET A 97 1.96 -7.72 -4.44
N ALA A 98 1.11 -7.09 -3.64
CA ALA A 98 0.76 -5.68 -3.80
C ALA A 98 1.93 -4.77 -3.40
N VAL A 99 2.24 -3.78 -4.24
CA VAL A 99 3.31 -2.79 -4.00
C VAL A 99 3.03 -1.98 -2.73
N ALA A 100 1.78 -1.61 -2.47
CA ALA A 100 1.42 -0.89 -1.25
C ALA A 100 1.70 -1.71 0.02
N SER A 101 1.45 -3.03 0.00
CA SER A 101 1.77 -3.89 1.15
C SER A 101 3.29 -3.98 1.38
N LEU A 102 4.05 -4.14 0.30
CA LEU A 102 5.51 -4.17 0.35
C LEU A 102 6.09 -2.86 0.90
N LEU A 103 5.56 -1.71 0.45
CA LEU A 103 5.94 -0.41 0.98
C LEU A 103 5.62 -0.29 2.47
N LEU A 104 4.40 -0.64 2.91
CA LEU A 104 4.02 -0.56 4.32
C LEU A 104 4.97 -1.38 5.20
N TRP A 105 5.25 -2.63 4.82
CA TRP A 105 6.19 -3.46 5.55
C TRP A 105 7.62 -2.93 5.51
N GLY A 106 8.03 -2.32 4.40
CA GLY A 106 9.32 -1.66 4.28
C GLY A 106 9.44 -0.47 5.24
N LEU A 107 8.39 0.36 5.34
CA LEU A 107 8.33 1.47 6.28
C LEU A 107 8.35 0.97 7.73
N GLN A 108 7.67 -0.14 8.03
CA GLN A 108 7.71 -0.78 9.36
C GLN A 108 9.10 -1.32 9.71
N ASP A 109 9.77 -1.93 8.75
CA ASP A 109 11.13 -2.44 8.93
C ASP A 109 12.16 -1.31 9.07
N THR A 110 11.95 -0.19 8.37
CA THR A 110 12.88 0.96 8.34
C THR A 110 12.67 1.88 9.53
N PHE A 111 11.42 2.05 9.96
CA PHE A 111 10.99 2.94 11.04
C PHE A 111 10.11 2.19 12.04
N PRO A 112 10.65 1.18 12.76
CA PRO A 112 9.88 0.44 13.75
C PRO A 112 9.44 1.38 14.87
N CYS A 113 8.17 1.28 15.26
CA CYS A 113 7.72 1.89 16.50
C CYS A 113 8.25 1.12 17.70
N GLU A 114 8.71 1.83 18.74
CA GLU A 114 9.02 1.20 20.02
C GLU A 114 7.78 0.47 20.53
N LYS A 115 7.95 -0.78 20.96
CA LYS A 115 6.88 -1.48 21.66
C LYS A 115 6.67 -0.74 22.99
N PRO A 116 5.43 -0.44 23.39
CA PRO A 116 5.20 0.08 24.73
C PRO A 116 5.84 -0.91 25.72
N ALA A 117 6.70 -0.40 26.61
CA ALA A 117 7.26 -1.21 27.67
C ALA A 117 6.09 -1.89 28.38
N SER A 118 6.07 -3.23 28.36
CA SER A 118 5.14 -4.03 29.13
C SER A 118 5.17 -3.53 30.57
N GLN A 119 4.08 -2.88 31.01
CA GLN A 119 3.83 -2.62 32.42
C GLN A 119 3.38 -3.90 33.10
#